data_AF-A0A1F2XS15-F1
#
_entry.id   AF-A0A1F2XS15-F1
#
_cell.length_a   1.000
_cell.length_b   1.000
_cell.length_c   1.000
_cell.angle_alpha   90.00
_cell.angle_beta   90.00
_cell.angle_gamma   90.00
#
_symmetry.space_group_name_H-M   'P 1'
#
loop_
_entity.id
_entity.type
_entity.pdbx_description
1 polymer ?
#
loop_
_entity_poly.entity_id
_entity_poly.type
_entity_poly.pdbx_seq_one_letter_code
_entity_poly.pdbx_strand_id
1 'polypeptide(L)'
;MRKVEVETPQWGPADEPALVCSEAAFAQAFHYWRGASGRRYLHSVYTLVGCPALPRANYILVRRYDDGTRVALSFGQTKDDAATLNLAHLRHEGAKCGANEVHIHLLAENAAARVLVEADLVGAHTRRLAAANAA
;
A
#
# COMPACT_ATOMS: atom_id res chain seq x y z
N MET A 1 7.15 -34.83 -25.92
CA MET A 1 6.74 -33.44 -25.62
C MET A 1 6.20 -33.43 -24.20
N ARG A 2 6.96 -32.90 -23.23
CA ARG A 2 6.50 -32.77 -21.83
C ARG A 2 5.53 -31.60 -21.76
N LYS A 3 4.31 -31.84 -21.28
CA LYS A 3 3.38 -30.77 -20.86
C LYS A 3 4.08 -30.01 -19.73
N VAL A 4 4.40 -28.75 -19.97
CA VAL A 4 4.78 -27.82 -18.90
C VAL A 4 3.46 -27.38 -18.29
N GLU A 5 3.13 -27.93 -17.12
CA GLU A 5 2.07 -27.38 -16.30
C GLU A 5 2.52 -26.00 -15.84
N VAL A 6 1.77 -24.98 -16.24
CA VAL A 6 1.95 -23.62 -15.74
C VAL A 6 1.45 -23.64 -14.30
N GLU A 7 2.37 -23.82 -13.35
CA GLU A 7 2.10 -23.61 -11.94
C GLU A 7 1.52 -22.21 -11.77
N THR A 8 0.22 -22.15 -11.49
CA THR A 8 -0.43 -20.91 -11.10
C THR A 8 0.18 -20.55 -9.74
N PRO A 9 0.78 -19.36 -9.56
CA PRO A 9 1.40 -19.03 -8.30
C PRO A 9 0.35 -19.15 -7.19
N GLN A 10 0.64 -19.98 -6.19
CA GLN A 10 -0.20 -20.28 -5.02
C GLN A 10 -0.31 -19.06 -4.06
N TRP A 11 -0.31 -17.85 -4.61
CA TRP A 11 -0.46 -16.64 -3.84
C TRP A 11 -1.91 -16.16 -3.94
N GLY A 12 -2.59 -16.10 -2.79
CA GLY A 12 -3.85 -15.38 -2.64
C GLY A 12 -3.75 -13.93 -3.12
N PRO A 13 -4.87 -13.21 -3.24
CA PRO A 13 -4.92 -11.89 -3.86
C PRO A 13 -3.77 -11.01 -3.34
N ALA A 14 -3.08 -10.36 -4.27
CA ALA A 14 -1.80 -9.71 -4.01
C ALA A 14 -1.85 -8.66 -2.89
N ASP A 15 -3.05 -8.13 -2.68
CA ASP A 15 -3.38 -6.99 -1.86
C ASP A 15 -4.68 -7.37 -1.12
N GLU A 16 -4.58 -7.61 0.18
CA GLU A 16 -5.69 -8.20 0.95
C GLU A 16 -5.89 -7.53 2.31
N PRO A 17 -7.14 -7.51 2.80
CA PRO A 17 -7.45 -7.19 4.19
C PRO A 17 -6.57 -7.97 5.16
N ALA A 18 -5.97 -7.27 6.12
CA ALA A 18 -5.39 -7.94 7.28
C ALA A 18 -6.49 -8.10 8.33
N LEU A 19 -6.89 -9.34 8.61
CA LEU A 19 -7.75 -9.66 9.75
C LEU A 19 -6.92 -9.51 11.03
N VAL A 20 -7.00 -8.34 11.66
CA VAL A 20 -6.31 -8.05 12.94
C VAL A 20 -7.30 -8.08 14.11
N CYS A 21 -8.59 -7.86 13.86
CA CYS A 21 -9.67 -8.00 14.84
C CYS A 21 -10.94 -8.51 14.14
N SER A 22 -11.71 -9.39 14.79
CA SER A 22 -12.93 -9.99 14.25
C SER A 22 -14.19 -9.13 14.45
N GLU A 23 -14.07 -8.01 15.18
CA GLU A 23 -15.20 -7.11 15.41
C GLU A 23 -15.55 -6.31 14.16
N ALA A 24 -16.79 -6.45 13.69
CA ALA A 24 -17.30 -5.77 12.49
C ALA A 24 -17.20 -4.23 12.56
N ALA A 25 -17.14 -3.66 13.77
CA ALA A 25 -16.93 -2.23 13.99
C ALA A 25 -15.51 -1.76 13.61
N PHE A 26 -14.52 -2.66 13.61
CA PHE A 26 -13.16 -2.41 13.11
C PHE A 26 -13.08 -2.79 11.64
N ALA A 27 -13.87 -2.12 10.80
CA ALA A 27 -13.83 -2.28 9.35
C ALA A 27 -12.42 -1.91 8.81
N GLN A 28 -11.52 -2.91 8.83
CA GLN A 28 -10.13 -2.96 8.36
C GLN A 28 -9.26 -1.73 8.70
N ALA A 29 -8.71 -1.72 9.91
CA ALA A 29 -7.61 -0.82 10.27
C ALA A 29 -6.28 -1.17 9.57
N PHE A 30 -6.18 -2.33 8.89
CA PHE A 30 -4.95 -2.81 8.30
C PHE A 30 -5.13 -3.51 6.95
N HIS A 31 -4.09 -3.45 6.12
CA HIS A 31 -4.06 -4.03 4.79
C HIS A 31 -2.65 -4.52 4.43
N TYR A 32 -2.54 -5.69 3.81
CA TYR A 32 -1.27 -6.16 3.27
C TYR A 32 -1.11 -5.73 1.82
N TRP A 33 0.06 -5.19 1.50
CA TRP A 33 0.50 -5.00 0.12
C TRP A 33 1.69 -5.90 -0.15
N ARG A 34 1.70 -6.54 -1.32
CA ARG A 34 2.82 -7.42 -1.71
C ARG A 34 3.79 -6.71 -2.64
N GLY A 35 5.08 -6.77 -2.30
CA GLY A 35 6.18 -6.28 -3.13
C GLY A 35 6.52 -7.22 -4.30
N ALA A 36 7.36 -6.75 -5.22
CA ALA A 36 7.87 -7.50 -6.36
C ALA A 36 8.68 -8.74 -5.94
N SER A 37 9.24 -8.71 -4.74
CA SER A 37 9.94 -9.81 -4.07
C SER A 37 9.00 -10.90 -3.53
N GLY A 38 7.68 -10.65 -3.51
CA GLY A 38 6.70 -11.53 -2.86
C GLY A 38 6.52 -11.28 -1.35
N ARG A 39 7.34 -10.42 -0.72
CA ARG A 39 7.19 -10.02 0.68
C ARG A 39 5.87 -9.25 0.90
N ARG A 40 5.25 -9.46 2.06
CA ARG A 40 4.04 -8.75 2.48
C ARG A 40 4.42 -7.61 3.44
N TYR A 41 3.87 -6.44 3.18
CA TYR A 41 4.05 -5.26 4.01
C TYR A 41 2.71 -4.90 4.63
N LEU A 42 2.62 -5.00 5.96
CA LEU A 42 1.43 -4.60 6.71
C LEU A 42 1.35 -3.07 6.74
N HIS A 43 0.18 -2.53 6.42
CA HIS A 43 -0.10 -1.10 6.48
C HIS A 43 -1.29 -0.84 7.38
N SER A 44 -1.23 0.23 8.18
CA SER A 44 -2.42 0.83 8.79
C SER A 44 -3.20 1.61 7.72
N VAL A 45 -4.52 1.51 7.72
CA VAL A 45 -5.39 2.18 6.75
C VAL A 45 -6.11 3.33 7.42
N TYR A 46 -6.00 4.52 6.83
CA TYR A 46 -6.74 5.71 7.24
C TYR A 46 -7.45 6.31 6.05
N THR A 47 -8.59 6.98 6.29
CA THR A 47 -9.12 7.90 5.28
C THR A 47 -8.16 9.08 5.11
N LEU A 48 -8.15 9.72 3.94
CA LEU A 48 -7.26 10.86 3.69
C LEU A 48 -7.43 11.99 4.71
N VAL A 49 -8.68 12.25 5.13
CA VAL A 49 -9.00 13.26 6.14
C VAL A 49 -8.72 12.74 7.55
N GLY A 50 -9.04 11.48 7.85
CA GLY A 50 -8.87 10.85 9.16
C GLY A 50 -7.45 10.38 9.48
N CYS A 51 -6.51 10.52 8.54
CA CYS A 51 -5.11 10.18 8.77
C CYS A 51 -4.52 11.05 9.89
N PRO A 52 -3.94 10.45 10.96
CA PRO A 52 -3.29 11.20 12.01
C PRO A 52 -1.97 11.80 11.51
N ALA A 53 -1.39 12.71 12.31
CA ALA A 53 -0.02 13.15 12.10
C ALA A 53 0.93 11.98 12.38
N LEU A 54 1.84 11.71 11.44
CA LEU A 54 2.68 10.52 11.45
C LEU A 54 4.17 10.87 11.32
N PRO A 55 5.06 10.05 11.89
CA PRO A 55 6.51 10.21 11.70
C PRO A 55 6.91 9.82 10.27
N ARG A 56 8.22 9.75 10.02
CA ARG A 56 8.80 9.23 8.78
C ARG A 56 8.39 7.78 8.56
N ALA A 57 7.73 7.50 7.45
CA ALA A 57 7.08 6.23 7.14
C ALA A 57 7.02 6.01 5.62
N ASN A 58 6.82 4.78 5.19
CA ASN A 58 6.37 4.51 3.83
C ASN A 58 4.84 4.69 3.75
N TYR A 59 4.35 5.16 2.61
CA TYR A 59 2.92 5.27 2.37
C TYR A 59 2.53 4.80 0.97
N ILE A 60 1.27 4.42 0.84
CA ILE A 60 0.57 4.21 -0.43
C ILE A 60 -0.70 5.07 -0.40
N LEU A 61 -0.85 5.93 -1.39
CA LEU A 61 -2.09 6.67 -1.65
C LEU A 61 -3.02 5.78 -2.45
N VAL A 62 -4.24 5.60 -1.96
CA VAL A 62 -5.16 4.58 -2.47
C VAL A 62 -6.50 5.20 -2.81
N ARG A 63 -7.07 4.76 -3.93
CA ARG A 63 -8.49 4.92 -4.23
C ARG A 63 -9.23 3.67 -3.81
N ARG A 64 -10.10 3.79 -2.83
CA ARG A 64 -11.13 2.80 -2.51
C ARG A 64 -12.43 3.17 -3.21
N TYR A 65 -13.04 2.21 -3.87
CA TYR A 65 -14.35 2.34 -4.52
C TYR A 65 -15.46 1.80 -3.61
N ASP A 66 -16.71 2.09 -3.98
CA ASP A 66 -17.90 1.74 -3.17
C ASP A 66 -18.10 0.23 -3.03
N ASP A 67 -17.61 -0.56 -3.98
CA ASP A 67 -17.58 -2.02 -3.94
C ASP A 67 -16.48 -2.58 -3.00
N GLY A 68 -15.67 -1.69 -2.40
CA GLY A 68 -14.56 -2.05 -1.52
C GLY A 68 -13.25 -2.33 -2.24
N THR A 69 -13.23 -2.30 -3.58
CA THR A 69 -12.01 -2.47 -4.38
C THR A 69 -11.03 -1.33 -4.09
N ARG A 70 -9.74 -1.67 -4.02
CA ARG A 70 -8.67 -0.71 -3.75
C ARG A 70 -7.67 -0.67 -4.89
N VAL A 71 -7.33 0.53 -5.32
CA VAL A 71 -6.32 0.79 -6.35
C VAL A 71 -5.26 1.69 -5.78
N ALA A 72 -4.01 1.22 -5.76
CA ALA A 72 -2.86 2.06 -5.45
C ALA A 72 -2.66 3.10 -6.55
N LEU A 73 -2.55 4.37 -6.16
CA LEU A 73 -2.38 5.50 -7.07
C LEU A 73 -0.95 6.06 -7.03
N SER A 74 -0.32 6.04 -5.86
CA SER A 74 1.02 6.57 -5.67
C SER A 74 1.68 5.94 -4.44
N PHE A 75 3.01 5.90 -4.46
CA PHE A 75 3.86 5.34 -3.42
C PHE A 75 4.87 6.40 -3.00
N GLY A 76 5.29 6.38 -1.74
CA GLY A 76 6.33 7.30 -1.30
C GLY A 76 6.72 7.15 0.15
N GLN A 77 7.44 8.17 0.63
CA GLN A 77 7.90 8.29 2.00
C GLN A 77 7.60 9.67 2.56
N THR A 78 7.17 9.71 3.81
CA THR A 78 7.23 10.92 4.64
C THR A 78 8.66 11.09 5.17
N LYS A 79 9.18 12.32 5.19
CA LYS A 79 10.63 12.59 5.36
C LYS A 79 10.94 13.58 6.47
N ASP A 80 9.96 14.34 6.93
CA ASP A 80 10.16 15.39 7.93
C ASP A 80 10.09 14.84 9.36
N ASP A 81 10.80 15.50 10.27
CA ASP A 81 10.69 15.23 11.71
C ASP A 81 9.38 15.79 12.28
N ALA A 82 8.88 16.89 11.72
CA ALA A 82 7.58 17.44 12.08
C ALA A 82 6.46 16.60 11.46
N ALA A 83 5.75 15.83 12.30
CA ALA A 83 4.67 14.96 11.87
C ALA A 83 3.51 15.70 11.16
N THR A 84 3.32 16.99 11.44
CA THR A 84 2.32 17.83 10.78
C THR A 84 2.69 18.18 9.34
N LEU A 85 3.99 18.35 9.02
CA LEU A 85 4.45 18.55 7.64
C LEU A 85 4.23 17.28 6.81
N ASN A 86 4.52 16.12 7.40
CA ASN A 86 4.24 14.83 6.78
C ASN A 86 2.74 14.65 6.46
N LEU A 87 1.85 15.01 7.40
CA LEU A 87 0.41 14.95 7.17
C LEU A 87 -0.06 15.91 6.07
N ALA A 88 0.49 17.13 6.05
CA ALA A 88 0.18 18.10 5.00
C ALA A 88 0.62 17.58 3.61
N HIS A 89 1.82 16.99 3.53
CA HIS A 89 2.33 16.35 2.31
C HIS A 89 1.42 15.22 1.82
N LEU A 90 1.03 14.30 2.70
CA LEU A 90 0.13 13.18 2.36
C LEU A 90 -1.22 13.67 1.81
N ARG A 91 -1.81 14.67 2.46
CA ARG A 91 -3.09 15.25 2.02
C ARG A 91 -2.97 15.98 0.69
N HIS A 92 -1.88 16.72 0.49
CA HIS A 92 -1.63 17.45 -0.75
C HIS A 92 -1.45 16.49 -1.93
N GLU A 93 -0.57 15.49 -1.80
CA GLU A 93 -0.35 14.50 -2.86
C GLU A 93 -1.58 13.61 -3.08
N GLY A 94 -2.29 13.24 -2.01
CA GLY A 94 -3.54 12.49 -2.11
C GLY A 94 -4.62 13.24 -2.90
N ALA A 95 -4.76 14.55 -2.65
CA ALA A 95 -5.70 15.39 -3.39
C ALA A 95 -5.34 15.49 -4.88
N LYS A 96 -4.05 15.57 -5.22
CA LYS A 96 -3.58 15.65 -6.62
C LYS A 96 -3.92 14.40 -7.45
N CYS A 97 -3.92 13.22 -6.84
CA CYS A 97 -4.19 11.95 -7.55
C CYS A 97 -5.59 11.38 -7.30
N GLY A 98 -6.43 12.04 -6.48
CA GLY A 98 -7.79 11.59 -6.18
C GLY A 98 -7.88 10.44 -5.18
N ALA A 99 -6.85 10.25 -4.36
CA ALA A 99 -6.86 9.25 -3.28
C ALA A 99 -7.89 9.60 -2.20
N ASN A 100 -8.47 8.58 -1.58
CA ASN A 100 -9.37 8.72 -0.43
C ASN A 100 -8.95 7.88 0.78
N GLU A 101 -7.97 6.99 0.61
CA GLU A 101 -7.30 6.27 1.69
C GLU A 101 -5.78 6.52 1.64
N VAL A 102 -5.15 6.46 2.81
CA VAL A 102 -3.70 6.44 3.00
C VAL A 102 -3.35 5.17 3.75
N HIS A 103 -2.49 4.35 3.15
CA HIS A 103 -2.01 3.12 3.75
C HIS A 103 -0.58 3.35 4.21
N ILE A 104 -0.32 3.21 5.50
CA ILE A 104 0.95 3.60 6.14
C ILE A 104 1.69 2.38 6.63
N HIS A 105 2.95 2.23 6.23
CA HIS A 105 3.85 1.20 6.74
C HIS A 105 4.92 1.81 7.67
N LEU A 106 4.89 1.38 8.94
CA LEU A 106 5.77 1.88 10.01
C LEU A 106 6.84 0.87 10.45
N LEU A 107 6.94 -0.31 9.83
CA LEU A 107 7.83 -1.38 10.31
C LEU A 107 9.24 -1.33 9.70
N ALA A 108 9.52 -0.37 8.82
CA ALA A 108 10.87 -0.16 8.28
C ALA A 108 11.74 0.59 9.31
N GLU A 109 12.78 -0.09 9.81
CA GLU A 109 13.60 0.37 10.95
C GLU A 109 14.38 1.67 10.69
N ASN A 110 14.75 1.93 9.44
CA ASN A 110 15.62 3.05 9.09
C ASN A 110 15.33 3.58 7.66
N ALA A 111 16.00 4.67 7.29
CA ALA A 111 15.80 5.32 5.99
C ALA A 111 16.15 4.41 4.81
N ALA A 112 17.21 3.61 4.89
CA ALA A 112 17.58 2.67 3.84
C ALA A 112 16.51 1.56 3.68
N ALA A 113 16.00 1.03 4.80
CA ALA A 113 14.91 0.07 4.78
C ALA A 113 13.66 0.65 4.11
N ARG A 114 13.30 1.92 4.39
CA ARG A 114 12.17 2.57 3.73
C ARG A 114 12.34 2.68 2.21
N VAL A 115 13.54 3.00 1.74
CA VAL A 115 13.84 3.02 0.29
C VAL A 115 13.65 1.65 -0.33
N LEU A 116 14.11 0.57 0.32
CA LEU A 116 13.94 -0.79 -0.18
C LEU A 116 12.48 -1.23 -0.21
N VAL A 117 11.70 -0.89 0.83
CA VAL A 117 10.26 -1.17 0.89
C VAL A 117 9.52 -0.46 -0.24
N GLU A 118 9.79 0.84 -0.45
CA GLU A 118 9.17 1.62 -1.52
C GLU A 118 9.50 1.03 -2.89
N ALA A 119 10.78 0.75 -3.17
CA ALA A 119 11.21 0.19 -4.44
C ALA A 119 10.53 -1.15 -4.74
N ASP A 120 10.39 -2.01 -3.73
CA ASP A 120 9.75 -3.31 -3.87
C ASP A 120 8.24 -3.20 -4.14
N LEU A 121 7.55 -2.29 -3.45
CA LEU A 121 6.13 -2.00 -3.66
C LEU A 121 5.85 -1.39 -5.05
N VAL A 122 6.65 -0.39 -5.44
CA VAL A 122 6.58 0.23 -6.78
C VAL A 122 6.83 -0.81 -7.86
N GLY A 123 7.85 -1.65 -7.70
CA GLY A 123 8.14 -2.72 -8.65
C GLY A 123 6.97 -3.68 -8.83
N ALA A 124 6.25 -4.01 -7.74
CA ALA A 124 5.07 -4.87 -7.81
C ALA A 124 3.94 -4.21 -8.59
N HIS A 125 3.67 -2.93 -8.30
CA HIS A 125 2.61 -2.17 -8.94
C HIS A 125 2.87 -2.02 -10.45
N THR A 126 4.08 -1.65 -10.85
CA THR A 126 4.47 -1.52 -12.26
C THR A 126 4.29 -2.83 -13.02
N ARG A 127 4.67 -3.98 -12.43
CA ARG A 127 4.45 -5.29 -13.06
C ARG A 127 2.96 -5.61 -13.25
N ARG A 128 2.12 -5.28 -12.27
CA ARG A 128 0.67 -5.49 -12.36
C ARG A 128 0.03 -4.62 -13.44
N LEU A 129 0.41 -3.35 -13.53
CA LEU A 129 -0.05 -2.45 -14.59
C LEU A 129 0.37 -2.96 -15.98
N ALA A 130 1.61 -3.41 -16.13
CA ALA A 130 2.09 -3.98 -17.39
C ALA A 130 1.31 -5.24 -17.79
N ALA A 131 1.00 -6.12 -16.83
CA ALA A 131 0.20 -7.32 -17.08
C ALA A 131 -1.27 -6.98 -17.44
N ALA A 132 -1.87 -5.99 -16.77
CA ALA A 132 -3.24 -5.55 -17.05
C ALA A 132 -3.38 -4.90 -18.44
N ASN A 133 -2.37 -4.15 -18.88
CA ASN A 133 -2.36 -3.52 -20.21
C ASN A 133 -2.07 -4.51 -21.37
N ALA A 134 -1.58 -5.71 -21.05
CA ALA A 134 -1.27 -6.75 -22.04
C ALA A 134 -2.42 -7.75 -22.26
N ALA A 135 -3.48 -7.68 -21.44
CA ALA A 135 -4.69 -8.50 -21.51
C ALA A 135 -5.80 -7.80 -22.29
#